data_AF-A0A2P9H8Q1-F1
#
_entry.id   AF-A0A2P9H8Q1-F1
#
_cell.length_a   1.000
_cell.length_b   1.000
_cell.length_c   1.000
_cell.angle_alpha   90.00
_cell.angle_beta   90.00
_cell.angle_gamma   90.00
#
_symmetry.space_group_name_H-M   'P 1'
#
loop_
_entity.id
_entity.type
_entity.pdbx_description
1 polymer ?
#
loop_
_entity_poly.entity_id
_entity_poly.type
_entity_poly.pdbx_seq_one_letter_code
_entity_poly.pdbx_strand_id
1 'polypeptide(L)'
;MADTYWENQPAEGSPEWITANALSEPPADWQSKPEEPKEAPAEQPQEAPQFAIPAQFESDPIAQRFVADAATKGLDETAVATMFDWYSNLQMEAAEQTAERDSTDKYQARNELRWGSNFNSNVSKINDYLQLAAPGLRDVLANARFPDGRAVCNDPQTLQWLLGLASQQRMPTAPTNSGQSQSVEEEIARIERKIGSDEYRRSPAMQARLRELYDLRMGTE
;
A
#
# COMPACT_ATOMS: atom_id res chain seq x y z
N MET A 1 6.79 25.44 -35.12
CA MET A 1 7.98 25.56 -34.27
C MET A 1 7.51 25.59 -32.82
N ALA A 2 8.00 24.62 -32.03
CA ALA A 2 8.18 24.52 -30.57
C ALA A 2 7.19 25.15 -29.56
N ASP A 3 6.73 24.28 -28.62
CA ASP A 3 6.70 24.38 -27.13
C ASP A 3 6.12 25.64 -26.45
N THR A 4 5.37 25.61 -25.34
CA THR A 4 5.57 24.82 -24.10
C THR A 4 4.35 24.96 -23.15
N TYR A 5 3.94 23.83 -22.56
CA TYR A 5 3.46 23.57 -21.19
C TYR A 5 2.93 24.66 -20.22
N TRP A 6 1.74 24.34 -19.66
CA TRP A 6 1.30 24.35 -18.24
C TRP A 6 -0.04 25.06 -17.97
N GLU A 7 -1.10 24.27 -18.07
CA GLU A 7 -2.45 24.58 -17.64
C GLU A 7 -2.60 24.30 -16.14
N ASN A 8 -3.17 25.24 -15.40
CA ASN A 8 -3.43 25.16 -13.96
C ASN A 8 -4.87 25.69 -13.78
N GLN A 9 -5.87 24.86 -13.53
CA GLN A 9 -6.51 24.61 -12.21
C GLN A 9 -7.95 24.07 -12.44
N PRO A 10 -8.74 23.65 -11.41
CA PRO A 10 -8.40 23.03 -10.11
C PRO A 10 -9.31 21.84 -9.68
N ALA A 11 -8.82 21.10 -8.67
CA ALA A 11 -9.50 20.49 -7.51
C ALA A 11 -10.86 19.76 -7.64
N GLU A 12 -10.81 18.42 -7.65
CA GLU A 12 -11.69 17.56 -6.86
C GLU A 12 -10.93 16.30 -6.40
N GLY A 13 -11.04 15.92 -5.12
CA GLY A 13 -10.62 14.62 -4.60
C GLY A 13 -9.18 14.53 -4.09
N SER A 14 -9.02 14.58 -2.76
CA SER A 14 -7.82 14.12 -2.07
C SER A 14 -7.44 12.68 -2.52
N PRO A 15 -6.17 12.35 -2.81
CA PRO A 15 -5.83 11.00 -3.26
C PRO A 15 -5.98 9.99 -2.13
N GLU A 16 -6.92 9.07 -2.31
CA GLU A 16 -7.08 7.83 -1.57
C GLU A 16 -5.81 6.98 -1.72
N TRP A 17 -5.08 6.70 -0.64
CA TRP A 17 -4.08 5.62 -0.64
C TRP A 17 -4.74 4.32 -0.16
N ILE A 18 -5.64 3.82 -0.98
CA ILE A 18 -5.84 2.39 -1.14
C ILE A 18 -5.51 2.11 -2.61
N THR A 19 -4.75 1.04 -2.82
CA THR A 19 -4.24 0.52 -4.10
C THR A 19 -2.89 1.07 -4.56
N ALA A 20 -1.88 0.19 -4.50
CA ALA A 20 -1.16 -0.29 -5.68
C ALA A 20 -0.14 -1.34 -5.23
N ASN A 21 -0.58 -2.60 -5.23
CA ASN A 21 0.32 -3.73 -5.41
C ASN A 21 0.78 -3.66 -6.89
N ALA A 22 1.75 -2.79 -7.16
CA ALA A 22 2.32 -2.61 -8.49
C ALA A 22 3.72 -3.22 -8.48
N LEU A 23 3.79 -4.42 -9.05
CA LEU A 23 4.89 -4.90 -9.89
C LEU A 23 6.28 -4.36 -9.53
N SER A 24 7.03 -5.09 -8.72
CA SER A 24 8.48 -4.97 -8.68
C SER A 24 9.11 -6.10 -9.50
N GLU A 25 9.80 -5.72 -10.58
CA GLU A 25 10.63 -6.58 -11.43
C GLU A 25 11.67 -7.37 -10.63
N PRO A 26 12.05 -8.60 -11.04
CA PRO A 26 13.16 -9.31 -10.43
C PRO A 26 14.52 -8.72 -10.87
N PRO A 27 15.54 -8.68 -9.98
CA PRO A 27 16.85 -8.13 -10.33
C PRO A 27 17.58 -9.01 -11.35
N ALA A 28 18.30 -8.33 -12.23
CA ALA A 28 19.03 -8.89 -13.34
C ALA A 28 20.43 -9.37 -12.94
N ASP A 29 20.58 -10.67 -12.75
CA ASP A 29 21.76 -11.44 -13.08
C ASP A 29 21.53 -12.92 -12.78
N TRP A 30 21.67 -13.77 -13.81
CA TRP A 30 22.35 -15.06 -13.81
C TRP A 30 22.05 -15.77 -15.13
N GLN A 31 22.75 -15.33 -16.18
CA GLN A 31 22.98 -16.17 -17.34
C GLN A 31 24.27 -16.96 -17.11
N SER A 32 24.16 -18.29 -17.14
CA SER A 32 25.23 -19.20 -17.55
C SER A 32 24.62 -20.51 -18.06
N LYS A 33 24.67 -20.69 -19.39
CA LYS A 33 24.55 -21.97 -20.14
C LYS A 33 25.97 -22.52 -20.36
N PRO A 34 26.20 -23.72 -20.95
CA PRO A 34 25.45 -24.99 -20.97
C PRO A 34 26.37 -26.24 -20.74
N GLU A 35 25.83 -27.41 -20.40
CA GLU A 35 26.47 -28.71 -20.73
C GLU A 35 25.41 -29.79 -21.09
N GLU A 36 25.60 -30.41 -22.24
CA GLU A 36 24.93 -31.61 -22.78
C GLU A 36 25.99 -32.73 -22.97
N PRO A 37 25.70 -33.99 -23.34
CA PRO A 37 24.45 -34.79 -23.30
C PRO A 37 24.68 -36.27 -22.84
N LYS A 38 23.62 -37.07 -22.65
CA LYS A 38 23.62 -38.54 -22.95
C LYS A 38 22.27 -39.03 -23.47
N GLU A 39 22.28 -39.59 -24.67
CA GLU A 39 21.13 -40.14 -25.42
C GLU A 39 20.74 -41.56 -24.98
N ALA A 40 19.42 -41.85 -25.00
CA ALA A 40 18.82 -43.18 -25.23
C ALA A 40 17.34 -42.99 -25.67
N PRO A 41 16.67 -43.98 -26.30
CA PRO A 41 16.31 -44.04 -27.71
C PRO A 41 14.91 -43.52 -28.08
N ALA A 42 14.74 -43.23 -29.37
CA ALA A 42 13.64 -42.53 -30.01
C ALA A 42 12.22 -43.11 -29.79
N GLU A 43 11.36 -42.31 -29.14
CA GLU A 43 9.92 -42.26 -29.41
C GLU A 43 9.63 -40.99 -30.20
N GLN A 44 8.77 -41.08 -31.22
CA GLN A 44 8.41 -39.95 -32.08
C GLN A 44 7.81 -38.82 -31.21
N PRO A 45 8.32 -37.58 -31.26
CA PRO A 45 7.72 -36.49 -30.53
C PRO A 45 6.39 -36.14 -31.20
N GLN A 46 5.29 -36.64 -30.64
CA GLN A 46 4.06 -35.85 -30.69
C GLN A 46 4.37 -34.58 -29.91
N GLU A 47 4.53 -33.46 -30.61
CA GLU A 47 4.54 -32.15 -29.98
C GLU A 47 3.27 -32.07 -29.13
N ALA A 48 3.45 -32.16 -27.82
CA ALA A 48 2.36 -31.96 -26.88
C ALA A 48 1.72 -30.59 -27.22
N PRO A 49 0.39 -30.47 -27.27
CA PRO A 49 -0.24 -29.19 -27.51
C PRO A 49 0.29 -28.19 -26.47
N GLN A 50 1.05 -27.19 -26.93
CA GLN A 50 1.53 -26.13 -26.07
C GLN A 50 0.35 -25.21 -25.80
N PHE A 51 -0.36 -25.44 -24.70
CA PHE A 51 -1.40 -24.51 -24.28
C PHE A 51 -0.77 -23.18 -23.87
N ALA A 52 -1.39 -22.09 -24.30
CA ALA A 52 -0.97 -20.76 -23.88
C ALA A 52 -1.20 -20.58 -22.38
N ILE A 53 -0.13 -20.24 -21.65
CA ILE A 53 -0.22 -19.82 -20.25
C ILE A 53 -0.47 -18.31 -20.25
N PRO A 54 -1.54 -17.81 -19.59
CA PRO A 54 -1.74 -16.37 -19.44
C PRO A 54 -0.54 -15.70 -18.76
N ALA A 55 -0.17 -14.49 -19.18
CA ALA A 55 1.04 -13.80 -18.72
C ALA A 55 1.15 -13.70 -17.18
N GLN A 56 0.01 -13.53 -16.48
CA GLN A 56 -0.03 -13.48 -15.02
C GLN A 56 0.35 -14.81 -14.32
N PHE A 57 0.36 -15.92 -15.04
CA PHE A 57 0.73 -17.25 -14.54
C PHE A 57 2.01 -17.81 -15.19
N GLU A 58 2.65 -17.06 -16.09
CA GLU A 58 3.81 -17.55 -16.85
C GLU A 58 4.97 -17.97 -15.93
N SER A 59 5.15 -17.26 -14.82
CA SER A 59 6.15 -17.57 -13.80
C SER A 59 5.66 -18.52 -12.70
N ASP A 60 4.40 -18.98 -12.73
CA ASP A 60 3.84 -19.86 -11.69
C ASP A 60 4.20 -21.33 -11.98
N PRO A 61 5.00 -22.00 -11.13
CA PRO A 61 5.39 -23.39 -11.32
C PRO A 61 4.19 -24.36 -11.31
N ILE A 62 3.09 -24.01 -10.64
CA ILE A 62 1.87 -24.83 -10.60
C ILE A 62 1.14 -24.73 -11.94
N ALA A 63 1.03 -23.52 -12.51
CA ALA A 63 0.43 -23.31 -13.82
C ALA A 63 1.19 -24.05 -14.93
N GLN A 64 2.53 -24.00 -14.90
CA GLN A 64 3.38 -24.73 -15.84
C GLN A 64 3.18 -26.25 -15.74
N ARG A 65 3.12 -26.80 -14.51
CA ARG A 65 2.84 -28.22 -14.27
C ARG A 65 1.45 -28.62 -14.73
N PHE A 66 0.45 -27.77 -14.49
CA PHE A 66 -0.92 -28.01 -14.92
C PHE A 66 -1.01 -28.13 -16.45
N VAL A 67 -0.38 -27.22 -17.20
CA VAL A 67 -0.35 -27.27 -18.67
C VAL A 67 0.36 -28.51 -19.20
N ALA A 68 1.49 -28.91 -18.59
CA ALA A 68 2.19 -30.14 -18.97
C ALA A 68 1.33 -31.41 -18.72
N ASP A 69 0.65 -31.48 -17.57
CA ASP A 69 -0.25 -32.58 -17.24
C ASP A 69 -1.49 -32.60 -18.14
N ALA A 70 -2.05 -31.42 -18.46
CA ALA A 70 -3.17 -31.26 -19.37
C ALA A 70 -2.83 -31.74 -20.78
N ALA A 71 -1.62 -31.42 -21.26
CA ALA A 71 -1.17 -31.79 -22.59
C ALA A 71 -0.95 -33.30 -22.69
N THR A 72 -0.39 -33.90 -21.64
CA THR A 72 -0.23 -35.37 -21.52
C THR A 72 -1.57 -36.10 -21.52
N LYS A 73 -2.61 -35.49 -20.93
CA LYS A 73 -3.95 -36.07 -20.85
C LYS A 73 -4.82 -35.79 -22.08
N GLY A 74 -4.31 -35.04 -23.05
CA GLY A 74 -5.06 -34.67 -24.25
C GLY A 74 -6.29 -33.83 -23.95
N LEU A 75 -6.23 -32.95 -22.95
CA LEU A 75 -7.30 -31.99 -22.71
C LEU A 75 -7.45 -31.04 -23.90
N ASP A 76 -8.66 -30.55 -24.13
CA ASP A 76 -8.92 -29.52 -25.13
C ASP A 76 -8.42 -28.14 -24.67
N GLU A 77 -7.97 -27.31 -25.61
CA GLU A 77 -7.45 -25.96 -25.33
C GLU A 77 -8.49 -25.06 -24.65
N THR A 78 -9.77 -25.17 -25.05
CA THR A 78 -10.88 -24.43 -24.42
C THR A 78 -11.06 -24.83 -22.96
N ALA A 79 -10.86 -26.10 -22.63
CA ALA A 79 -10.97 -26.59 -21.25
C ALA A 79 -9.83 -26.05 -20.37
N VAL A 80 -8.61 -25.96 -20.91
CA VAL A 80 -7.45 -25.38 -20.22
C VAL A 80 -7.63 -23.89 -20.00
N ALA A 81 -8.08 -23.15 -21.03
CA ALA A 81 -8.39 -21.71 -20.90
C ALA A 81 -9.50 -21.46 -19.86
N THR A 82 -10.58 -22.25 -19.88
CA THR A 82 -11.68 -22.15 -18.90
C THR A 82 -11.18 -22.39 -17.47
N MET A 83 -10.21 -23.30 -17.27
CA MET A 83 -9.61 -23.52 -15.95
C MET A 83 -8.80 -22.32 -15.47
N PHE A 84 -8.03 -21.67 -16.35
CA PHE A 84 -7.29 -20.45 -16.02
C PHE A 84 -8.22 -19.29 -15.68
N ASP A 85 -9.34 -19.15 -16.41
CA ASP A 85 -10.36 -18.14 -16.11
C ASP A 85 -11.01 -18.40 -14.74
N TRP A 86 -11.43 -19.64 -14.47
CA TRP A 86 -11.96 -20.04 -13.17
C TRP A 86 -10.95 -19.78 -12.04
N TYR A 87 -9.68 -20.14 -12.23
CA TYR A 87 -8.65 -19.95 -11.22
C TYR A 87 -8.37 -18.46 -10.96
N SER A 88 -8.37 -17.64 -12.00
CA SER A 88 -8.25 -16.18 -11.87
C SER A 88 -9.41 -15.59 -11.06
N ASN A 89 -10.64 -16.01 -11.37
CA ASN A 89 -11.83 -15.58 -10.61
C ASN A 89 -11.75 -16.03 -9.15
N LEU A 90 -11.29 -17.26 -8.89
CA LEU A 90 -11.10 -17.76 -7.53
C LEU A 90 -10.08 -16.93 -6.74
N GLN A 91 -8.97 -16.52 -7.37
CA GLN A 91 -7.99 -15.63 -6.72
C GLN A 91 -8.58 -14.25 -6.42
N MET A 92 -9.38 -13.69 -7.33
CA MET A 92 -10.09 -12.43 -7.12
C MET A 92 -11.08 -12.51 -5.96
N GLU A 93 -11.90 -13.56 -5.92
CA GLU A 93 -12.85 -13.80 -4.83
C GLU A 93 -12.13 -13.96 -3.48
N ALA A 94 -11.00 -14.69 -3.44
CA ALA A 94 -10.20 -14.85 -2.23
C ALA A 94 -9.59 -13.52 -1.76
N ALA A 95 -9.13 -12.67 -2.70
CA ALA A 95 -8.62 -11.34 -2.40
C ALA A 95 -9.72 -10.42 -1.85
N GLU A 96 -10.92 -10.47 -2.43
CA GLU A 96 -12.09 -9.71 -1.96
C GLU A 96 -12.52 -10.12 -0.54
N GLN A 97 -12.64 -11.43 -0.29
CA GLN A 97 -12.94 -11.97 1.05
C GLN A 97 -11.89 -11.54 2.08
N THR A 98 -10.62 -11.53 1.68
CA THR A 98 -9.53 -11.07 2.55
C THR A 98 -9.65 -9.57 2.85
N ALA A 99 -9.96 -8.76 1.85
CA ALA A 99 -10.16 -7.32 2.02
C ALA A 99 -11.37 -6.99 2.91
N GLU A 100 -12.48 -7.72 2.75
CA GLU A 100 -13.67 -7.58 3.60
C GLU A 100 -13.36 -7.97 5.06
N ARG A 101 -12.65 -9.08 5.27
CA ARG A 101 -12.20 -9.49 6.61
C ARG A 101 -11.28 -8.44 7.21
N ASP A 102 -10.29 -7.95 6.46
CA ASP A 102 -9.33 -6.95 6.95
C ASP A 102 -10.04 -5.63 7.31
N SER A 103 -11.05 -5.22 6.55
CA SER A 103 -11.90 -4.06 6.89
C SER A 103 -12.65 -4.28 8.20
N THR A 104 -13.22 -5.46 8.39
CA THR A 104 -13.95 -5.85 9.60
C THR A 104 -13.02 -5.89 10.82
N ASP A 105 -11.88 -6.56 10.71
CA ASP A 105 -10.87 -6.65 11.78
C ASP A 105 -10.36 -5.25 12.16
N LYS A 106 -10.09 -4.38 11.18
CA LYS A 106 -9.67 -2.99 11.42
C LYS A 106 -10.72 -2.20 12.19
N TYR A 107 -12.01 -2.36 11.84
CA TYR A 107 -13.10 -1.73 12.57
C TYR A 107 -13.22 -2.26 14.01
N GLN A 108 -13.11 -3.57 14.20
CA GLN A 108 -13.13 -4.20 15.52
C GLN A 108 -11.95 -3.72 16.39
N ALA A 109 -10.74 -3.71 15.84
CA ALA A 109 -9.54 -3.24 16.52
C ALA A 109 -9.65 -1.77 16.94
N ARG A 110 -10.14 -0.91 16.04
CA ARG A 110 -10.39 0.51 16.37
C ARG A 110 -11.35 0.63 17.55
N ASN A 111 -12.43 -0.15 17.54
CA ASN A 111 -13.35 -0.15 18.65
C ASN A 111 -12.63 -0.61 19.91
N GLU A 112 -12.07 -1.82 19.95
CA GLU A 112 -11.42 -2.42 21.12
C GLU A 112 -10.36 -1.53 21.77
N LEU A 113 -9.52 -0.85 20.98
CA LEU A 113 -8.48 0.04 21.47
C LEU A 113 -9.01 1.27 22.20
N ARG A 114 -10.26 1.69 21.90
CA ARG A 114 -10.94 2.84 22.51
C ARG A 114 -10.10 4.13 22.54
N TRP A 115 -9.22 4.33 21.55
CA TRP A 115 -8.33 5.50 21.47
C TRP A 115 -9.06 6.83 21.22
N GLY A 116 -10.29 6.78 20.72
CA GLY A 116 -11.11 7.98 20.50
C GLY A 116 -10.41 9.00 19.60
N SER A 117 -10.36 10.26 20.05
CA SER A 117 -9.71 11.38 19.33
C SER A 117 -8.21 11.16 19.10
N ASN A 118 -7.55 10.36 19.93
CA ASN A 118 -6.12 10.09 19.82
C ASN A 118 -5.79 9.04 18.76
N PHE A 119 -6.78 8.44 18.09
CA PHE A 119 -6.57 7.37 17.12
C PHE A 119 -5.53 7.75 16.05
N ASN A 120 -5.71 8.89 15.38
CA ASN A 120 -4.79 9.33 14.33
C ASN A 120 -3.39 9.65 14.87
N SER A 121 -3.30 10.22 16.07
CA SER A 121 -2.01 10.51 16.71
C SER A 121 -1.26 9.22 17.04
N ASN A 122 -1.94 8.23 17.63
CA ASN A 122 -1.35 6.94 17.98
C ASN A 122 -0.90 6.16 16.75
N VAL A 123 -1.70 6.15 15.69
CA VAL A 123 -1.32 5.53 14.40
C VAL A 123 -0.10 6.23 13.81
N SER A 124 -0.04 7.57 13.85
CA SER A 124 1.11 8.33 13.36
C SER A 124 2.39 7.98 14.13
N LYS A 125 2.32 7.94 15.47
CA LYS A 125 3.46 7.54 16.32
C LYS A 125 3.97 6.14 16.00
N ILE A 126 3.07 5.17 15.77
CA ILE A 126 3.46 3.82 15.37
C ILE A 126 4.15 3.85 13.99
N ASN A 127 3.61 4.59 13.03
CA ASN A 127 4.21 4.70 11.70
C ASN A 127 5.60 5.35 11.75
N ASP A 128 5.77 6.41 12.54
CA ASP A 128 7.06 7.08 12.72
C ASP A 128 8.08 6.14 13.38
N TYR A 129 7.64 5.34 14.36
CA TYR A 129 8.48 4.30 14.97
C TYR A 129 8.90 3.22 13.97
N LEU A 130 7.98 2.77 13.12
CA LEU A 130 8.29 1.76 12.10
C LEU A 130 9.21 2.30 10.98
N GLN A 131 9.28 3.61 10.77
CA GLN A 131 10.26 4.20 9.85
C GLN A 131 11.70 4.10 10.37
N LEU A 132 11.89 4.00 11.69
CA LEU A 132 13.20 3.78 12.30
C LEU A 132 13.65 2.31 12.24
N ALA A 133 12.76 1.41 11.82
CA ALA A 133 13.10 0.01 11.66
C ALA A 133 14.01 -0.23 10.45
N ALA A 134 14.55 -1.45 10.37
CA ALA A 134 15.33 -1.87 9.21
C ALA A 134 14.52 -1.71 7.91
N PRO A 135 15.16 -1.34 6.77
CA PRO A 135 14.50 -1.24 5.49
C PRO A 135 13.72 -2.52 5.16
N GLY A 136 12.47 -2.37 4.70
CA GLY A 136 11.56 -3.47 4.37
C GLY A 136 10.82 -4.10 5.55
N LEU A 137 11.20 -3.86 6.81
CA LEU A 137 10.47 -4.44 7.95
C LEU A 137 9.03 -3.94 8.03
N ARG A 138 8.81 -2.67 7.68
CA ARG A 138 7.47 -2.09 7.61
C ARG A 138 6.56 -2.84 6.63
N ASP A 139 7.08 -3.16 5.44
CA ASP A 139 6.32 -3.87 4.41
C ASP A 139 6.06 -5.32 4.83
N VAL A 140 7.04 -5.96 5.47
CA VAL A 140 6.87 -7.29 6.06
C VAL A 140 5.76 -7.27 7.11
N LEU A 141 5.76 -6.30 8.04
CA LEU A 141 4.72 -6.20 9.07
C LEU A 141 3.34 -5.87 8.49
N ALA A 142 3.28 -5.02 7.46
CA ALA A 142 2.03 -4.67 6.79
C ALA A 142 1.39 -5.88 6.09
N ASN A 143 2.22 -6.78 5.54
CA ASN A 143 1.76 -8.01 4.88
C ASN A 143 1.70 -9.22 5.82
N ALA A 144 2.20 -9.09 7.06
CA ALA A 144 2.21 -10.18 8.02
C ALA A 144 0.79 -10.52 8.48
N ARG A 145 0.55 -11.82 8.61
CA ARG A 145 -0.72 -12.37 9.09
C ARG A 145 -0.47 -13.37 10.21
N PHE A 146 -1.40 -13.41 11.15
CA PHE A 146 -1.47 -14.46 12.16
C PHE A 146 -1.92 -15.79 11.54
N PRO A 147 -1.74 -16.94 12.23
CA PRO A 147 -2.19 -18.25 11.75
C PRO A 147 -3.70 -18.35 11.49
N ASP A 148 -4.52 -17.50 12.12
CA ASP A 148 -5.96 -17.36 11.88
C ASP A 148 -6.29 -16.49 10.64
N GLY A 149 -5.26 -15.92 10.01
CA GLY A 149 -5.31 -15.07 8.83
C GLY A 149 -5.46 -13.57 9.12
N ARG A 150 -5.71 -13.16 10.37
CA ARG A 150 -5.83 -11.74 10.71
C ARG A 150 -4.54 -11.00 10.37
N ALA A 151 -4.65 -9.83 9.73
CA ALA A 151 -3.49 -8.98 9.49
C ALA A 151 -2.89 -8.49 10.82
N VAL A 152 -1.57 -8.57 10.97
CA VAL A 152 -0.86 -8.21 12.21
C VAL A 152 -1.13 -6.75 12.59
N CYS A 153 -1.20 -5.85 11.60
CA CYS A 153 -1.52 -4.44 11.81
C CYS A 153 -3.02 -4.15 12.08
N ASN A 154 -3.89 -5.15 12.02
CA ASN A 154 -5.30 -5.06 12.42
C ASN A 154 -5.57 -5.71 13.78
N ASP A 155 -4.55 -6.18 14.49
CA ASP A 155 -4.72 -6.79 15.81
C ASP A 155 -4.56 -5.74 16.94
N PRO A 156 -5.55 -5.58 17.82
CA PRO A 156 -5.50 -4.55 18.87
C PRO A 156 -4.37 -4.77 19.88
N GLN A 157 -4.04 -6.02 20.24
CA GLN A 157 -2.95 -6.30 21.16
C GLN A 157 -1.60 -5.90 20.56
N THR A 158 -1.39 -6.21 19.28
CA THR A 158 -0.20 -5.83 18.52
C THR A 158 -0.08 -4.31 18.41
N LEU A 159 -1.16 -3.62 18.05
CA LEU A 159 -1.19 -2.16 17.95
C LEU A 159 -0.90 -1.48 19.29
N GLN A 160 -1.39 -2.04 20.40
CA GLN A 160 -1.11 -1.52 21.73
C GLN A 160 0.34 -1.75 22.15
N TRP A 161 0.91 -2.91 21.83
CA TRP A 161 2.33 -3.19 22.04
C TRP A 161 3.23 -2.24 21.22
N LEU A 162 2.93 -2.05 19.93
CA LEU A 162 3.65 -1.12 19.06
C LEU A 162 3.57 0.32 19.56
N LEU A 163 2.39 0.76 20.02
CA LEU A 163 2.25 2.08 20.63
C LEU A 163 3.10 2.21 21.91
N GLY A 164 3.17 1.14 22.71
CA GLY A 164 4.02 1.07 23.89
C GLY A 164 5.50 1.21 23.54
N LEU A 165 5.97 0.59 22.45
CA LEU A 165 7.33 0.74 21.95
C LEU A 165 7.59 2.15 21.42
N ALA A 166 6.68 2.67 20.60
CA ALA A 166 6.76 4.02 20.04
C ALA A 166 6.77 5.11 21.11
N SER A 167 6.08 4.88 22.24
CA SER A 167 6.03 5.82 23.37
C SER A 167 7.23 5.72 24.31
N GLN A 168 7.89 4.57 24.37
CA GLN A 168 9.09 4.34 25.20
C GLN A 168 10.37 4.82 24.54
N GLN A 169 10.44 4.78 23.21
CA GLN A 169 11.49 5.52 22.54
C GLN A 169 11.27 7.00 22.84
N ARG A 170 12.27 7.62 23.48
CA ARG A 170 12.59 9.02 23.18
C ARG A 170 12.93 9.02 21.70
N MET A 171 11.91 9.17 20.86
CA MET A 171 12.10 9.72 19.54
C MET A 171 12.98 10.95 19.80
N PRO A 172 14.19 11.09 19.22
CA PRO A 172 14.71 12.44 19.04
C PRO A 172 13.54 13.14 18.38
N THR A 173 12.96 14.14 19.04
CA THR A 173 11.81 14.89 18.53
C THR A 173 12.04 15.00 17.04
N ALA A 174 11.25 14.27 16.24
CA ALA A 174 11.40 14.32 14.80
C ALA A 174 11.46 15.81 14.50
N PRO A 175 12.48 16.33 13.80
CA PRO A 175 12.59 17.77 13.58
C PRO A 175 11.22 18.18 13.10
N THR A 176 10.49 18.91 13.96
CA THR A 176 9.06 19.21 13.76
C THR A 176 8.99 19.66 12.35
N ASN A 177 8.33 18.87 11.49
CA ASN A 177 8.39 18.98 10.04
C ASN A 177 8.47 20.46 9.74
N SER A 178 9.65 20.98 9.39
CA SER A 178 9.84 22.43 9.41
C SER A 178 8.88 23.04 8.40
N GLY A 179 8.44 22.28 7.40
CA GLY A 179 7.37 22.62 6.47
C GLY A 179 5.96 22.77 7.06
N GLN A 180 5.57 22.11 8.16
CA GLN A 180 4.21 22.24 8.72
C GLN A 180 4.12 23.42 9.68
N SER A 181 5.13 23.62 10.54
CA SER A 181 5.26 24.86 11.31
C SER A 181 5.55 26.06 10.42
N GLN A 182 6.34 25.90 9.35
CA GLN A 182 6.48 26.93 8.31
C GLN A 182 5.14 27.18 7.61
N SER A 183 4.34 26.15 7.28
CA SER A 183 3.03 26.38 6.65
C SER A 183 2.05 27.12 7.56
N VAL A 184 2.06 26.86 8.87
CA VAL A 184 1.22 27.55 9.85
C VAL A 184 1.70 28.99 10.01
N GLU A 185 3.01 29.22 10.17
CA GLU A 185 3.56 30.57 10.33
C GLU A 185 3.44 31.40 9.04
N GLU A 186 3.61 30.79 7.86
CA GLU A 186 3.40 31.43 6.56
C GLU A 186 1.92 31.76 6.32
N GLU A 187 1.00 30.90 6.76
CA GLU A 187 -0.43 31.14 6.66
C GLU A 187 -0.89 32.24 7.63
N ILE A 188 -0.39 32.24 8.86
CA ILE A 188 -0.57 33.33 9.84
C ILE A 188 -0.06 34.64 9.23
N ALA A 189 1.20 34.69 8.78
CA ALA A 189 1.80 35.89 8.19
C ALA A 189 1.07 36.37 6.92
N ARG A 190 0.47 35.47 6.15
CA ARG A 190 -0.37 35.80 4.98
C ARG A 190 -1.67 36.47 5.37
N ILE A 191 -2.34 35.97 6.41
CA ILE A 191 -3.61 36.54 6.88
C ILE A 191 -3.34 37.83 7.66
N GLU A 192 -2.27 37.90 8.46
CA GLU A 192 -1.86 39.09 9.20
C GLU A 192 -1.58 40.29 8.30
N ARG A 193 -0.97 40.06 7.13
CA ARG A 193 -0.79 41.12 6.11
C ARG A 193 -2.09 41.72 5.61
N LYS A 194 -3.22 41.01 5.74
CA LYS A 194 -4.54 41.48 5.36
C LYS A 194 -5.31 42.11 6.53
N ILE A 195 -4.80 42.03 7.76
CA ILE A 195 -5.45 42.64 8.92
C ILE A 195 -5.54 44.16 8.69
N GLY A 196 -6.75 44.70 8.78
CA GLY A 196 -7.04 46.10 8.51
C GLY A 196 -7.54 46.42 7.10
N SER A 197 -7.48 45.46 6.17
CA SER A 197 -8.15 45.56 4.87
C SER A 197 -9.65 45.31 4.98
N ASP A 198 -10.42 45.84 4.02
CA ASP A 198 -11.87 45.58 3.94
C ASP A 198 -12.18 44.10 3.65
N GLU A 199 -11.29 43.40 2.97
CA GLU A 199 -11.38 41.95 2.71
C GLU A 199 -11.39 41.15 4.02
N TYR A 200 -10.47 41.46 4.94
CA TYR A 200 -10.39 40.82 6.25
C TYR A 200 -11.57 41.17 7.16
N ARG A 201 -12.01 42.44 7.15
CA ARG A 201 -13.14 42.91 7.97
C ARG A 201 -14.46 42.25 7.57
N ARG A 202 -14.65 41.98 6.28
CA ARG A 202 -15.87 41.37 5.73
C ARG A 202 -15.84 39.84 5.68
N SER A 203 -14.71 39.21 6.00
CA SER A 203 -14.55 37.75 5.96
C SER A 203 -14.50 37.14 7.38
N PRO A 204 -15.64 36.69 7.93
CA PRO A 204 -15.67 35.98 9.21
C PRO A 204 -14.92 34.64 9.14
N ALA A 205 -14.86 34.00 7.96
CA ALA A 205 -14.10 32.78 7.74
C ALA A 205 -12.58 33.02 7.92
N MET A 206 -12.05 34.13 7.40
CA MET A 206 -10.64 34.48 7.55
C MET A 206 -10.27 34.78 9.01
N GLN A 207 -11.19 35.41 9.76
CA GLN A 207 -11.03 35.69 11.18
C GLN A 207 -11.10 34.43 12.04
N ALA A 208 -11.97 33.47 11.68
CA ALA A 208 -12.06 32.18 12.36
C ALA A 208 -10.82 31.32 12.10
N ARG A 209 -10.35 31.30 10.85
CA ARG A 209 -9.14 30.59 10.45
C ARG A 209 -7.90 31.12 11.18
N LEU A 210 -7.76 32.44 11.33
CA LEU A 210 -6.65 33.03 12.07
C LEU A 210 -6.64 32.60 13.56
N ARG A 211 -7.82 32.53 14.19
CA ARG A 211 -7.94 32.06 15.58
C ARG A 211 -7.53 30.60 15.72
N GLU A 212 -8.02 29.74 14.84
CA GLU A 212 -7.63 28.32 14.80
C GLU A 212 -6.11 28.16 14.64
N LEU A 213 -5.48 28.98 13.78
CA LEU A 213 -4.03 28.95 13.58
C LEU A 213 -3.24 29.40 14.82
N TYR A 214 -3.73 30.40 15.56
CA TYR A 214 -3.13 30.77 16.84
C TYR A 214 -3.30 29.69 17.91
N ASP A 215 -4.44 29.01 17.96
CA ASP A 215 -4.65 27.89 18.89
C ASP A 215 -3.71 26.72 18.57
N LEU A 216 -3.49 26.42 17.28
CA LEU A 216 -2.50 25.43 16.83
C LEU A 216 -1.06 25.83 17.19
N ARG A 217 -0.72 27.13 17.08
CA ARG A 217 0.59 27.68 17.48
C ARG A 217 0.81 27.58 19.00
N MET A 218 -0.21 27.84 19.81
CA MET A 218 -0.10 27.74 21.28
C MET A 218 -0.12 26.30 21.79
N GLY A 219 -0.75 25.37 21.07
CA GLY A 219 -0.77 23.94 21.41
C GLY A 219 0.49 23.16 21.00
N THR A 220 1.46 23.82 20.38
CA THR A 220 2.74 23.23 19.93
C THR A 220 3.96 23.68 20.76
N GLU A 221 3.77 24.53 21.78
CA GLU A 221 4.76 24.85 22.83
C GLU A 221 4.60 23.96 24.07
#